data_AF-A0A8T4XMV6-F1
#
_entry.id   AF-A0A8T4XMV6-F1
#
_cell.length_a   1.000
_cell.length_b   1.000
_cell.length_c   1.000
_cell.angle_alpha   90.00
_cell.angle_beta   90.00
_cell.angle_gamma   90.00
#
_symmetry.space_group_name_H-M   'P 1'
#
loop_
_entity.id
_entity.type
_entity.pdbx_description
1 polymer ?
#
loop_
_entity_poly.entity_id
_entity_poly.type
_entity_poly.pdbx_seq_one_letter_code
_entity_poly.pdbx_strand_id
1 'polypeptide(L)'
;SVVFTPNEEHTAMFLYALAKKLQEEEGRKLVVKHKPKMYTLRQRQLLAVQSLPKVGPERAEALLKRFGSVRRVFQATKRELLSVKGLGEKTAQAITEFLDTKYPGLEEL
;
A
#
# COMPACT_ATOMS: atom_id res chain seq x y z
N SER A 1 -14.53 13.26 -19.79
CA SER A 1 -15.74 12.48 -19.50
C SER A 1 -16.83 12.87 -20.47
N VAL A 2 -17.71 11.93 -20.84
CA VAL A 2 -18.91 12.20 -21.64
C VAL A 2 -20.12 12.01 -20.73
N VAL A 3 -21.04 12.98 -20.70
CA VAL A 3 -22.26 12.94 -19.89
C VAL A 3 -23.45 13.07 -20.83
N PHE A 4 -24.34 12.08 -20.79
CA PHE A 4 -25.56 12.08 -21.60
C PHE A 4 -26.72 12.68 -20.81
N THR A 5 -27.45 13.58 -21.45
CA THR A 5 -28.66 14.20 -20.91
C THR A 5 -29.87 13.77 -21.76
N PRO A 6 -31.05 13.53 -21.15
CA PRO A 6 -32.19 12.97 -21.88
C PRO A 6 -32.82 13.91 -22.91
N ASN A 7 -32.71 15.22 -22.72
CA ASN A 7 -33.26 16.25 -23.61
C ASN A 7 -32.57 17.61 -23.37
N GLU A 8 -33.00 18.63 -24.10
CA GLU A 8 -32.44 20.00 -24.06
C GLU A 8 -32.62 20.67 -22.69
N GLU A 9 -33.78 20.49 -22.04
CA GLU A 9 -34.07 21.09 -20.72
C GLU A 9 -33.13 20.53 -19.64
N HIS A 10 -32.90 19.23 -19.64
CA HIS A 10 -31.95 18.58 -18.73
C HIS A 10 -30.49 18.96 -19.05
N THR A 11 -30.19 19.25 -20.31
CA THR A 11 -28.88 19.80 -20.71
C THR A 11 -28.67 21.18 -20.12
N ALA A 12 -29.65 22.07 -20.25
CA ALA A 12 -29.59 23.42 -19.68
C ALA A 12 -29.44 23.36 -18.15
N MET A 13 -30.18 22.48 -17.48
CA MET A 13 -30.08 22.27 -16.03
C MET A 13 -28.70 21.77 -15.60
N PHE A 14 -28.14 20.81 -16.33
CA PHE A 14 -26.79 20.30 -16.08
C PHE A 14 -25.73 21.39 -16.24
N LEU A 15 -25.79 22.16 -17.33
CA LEU A 15 -24.88 23.27 -17.58
C LEU A 15 -25.00 24.35 -16.50
N TYR A 16 -26.22 24.71 -16.09
CA TYR A 16 -26.44 25.67 -15.02
C TYR A 16 -25.87 25.19 -13.69
N ALA A 17 -26.13 23.95 -13.30
CA ALA A 17 -25.60 23.36 -12.06
C ALA A 17 -24.07 23.27 -12.08
N LEU A 18 -23.49 22.94 -13.24
CA LEU A 18 -22.04 22.90 -13.42
C LEU A 18 -21.42 24.29 -13.30
N ALA A 19 -21.97 25.28 -14.01
CA ALA A 19 -21.51 26.67 -13.96
C ALA A 19 -21.60 27.22 -12.53
N LYS A 20 -22.73 27.01 -11.85
CA LYS A 20 -22.93 27.39 -10.46
C LYS A 20 -21.88 26.76 -9.54
N LYS A 21 -21.63 25.45 -9.69
CA LYS A 21 -20.62 24.75 -8.89
C LYS A 21 -19.22 25.31 -9.12
N LEU A 22 -18.83 25.54 -10.39
CA LEU A 22 -17.52 26.10 -10.72
C LEU A 22 -17.33 27.51 -10.16
N GLN A 23 -18.35 28.35 -10.24
CA GLN A 23 -18.32 29.72 -9.70
C GLN A 23 -18.29 29.74 -8.16
N GLU A 24 -18.99 28.82 -7.49
CA GLU A 24 -18.92 28.65 -6.03
C GLU A 24 -17.56 28.07 -5.58
N GLU A 25 -16.90 27.29 -6.44
CA GLU A 25 -15.61 26.66 -6.15
C GLU A 25 -14.39 27.51 -6.56
N GLU A 26 -14.54 28.55 -7.40
CA GLU A 26 -13.46 29.47 -7.82
C GLU A 26 -12.74 30.17 -6.65
N GLY A 27 -13.35 30.24 -5.47
CA GLY A 27 -12.74 30.73 -4.22
C GLY A 27 -12.34 29.65 -3.21
N ARG A 28 -12.74 28.39 -3.41
CA ARG A 28 -12.44 27.28 -2.50
C ARG A 28 -11.15 26.60 -2.93
N LYS A 29 -10.02 26.94 -2.29
CA LYS A 29 -8.87 26.04 -2.29
C LYS A 29 -9.32 24.70 -1.72
N LEU A 30 -9.50 23.69 -2.59
CA LEU A 30 -9.67 22.30 -2.20
C LEU A 30 -8.38 21.84 -1.54
N VAL A 31 -8.21 22.16 -0.26
CA VAL A 31 -7.22 21.50 0.56
C VAL A 31 -7.75 20.09 0.73
N VAL A 32 -7.29 19.18 -0.14
CA VAL A 32 -7.44 17.75 0.10
C VAL A 32 -6.79 17.50 1.45
N LYS A 33 -7.58 17.51 2.52
CA LYS A 33 -7.15 17.11 3.86
C LYS A 33 -6.92 15.62 3.77
N HIS A 34 -5.79 15.22 3.20
CA HIS A 34 -5.25 13.89 3.37
C HIS A 34 -4.86 13.80 4.85
N LYS A 35 -5.83 13.46 5.71
CA LYS A 35 -5.51 13.08 7.08
C LYS A 35 -4.64 11.84 6.96
N PRO A 36 -3.36 11.88 7.36
CA PRO A 36 -2.52 10.70 7.30
C PRO A 36 -3.21 9.61 8.11
N LYS A 37 -3.39 8.43 7.50
CA LYS A 37 -3.96 7.28 8.23
C LYS A 37 -3.06 7.02 9.44
N MET A 38 -3.61 7.22 10.64
CA MET A 38 -2.89 6.90 11.87
C MET A 38 -2.89 5.39 12.07
N TYR A 39 -1.84 4.73 11.57
CA TYR A 39 -1.66 3.30 11.80
C TYR A 39 -1.25 3.05 13.25
N THR A 40 -1.90 2.08 13.89
CA THR A 40 -1.47 1.52 15.18
C THR A 40 -0.12 0.83 15.06
N LEU A 41 0.59 0.61 16.17
CA LEU A 41 1.88 -0.10 16.16
C LEU A 41 1.78 -1.48 15.50
N ARG A 42 0.73 -2.25 15.83
CA ARG A 42 0.45 -3.55 15.22
C ARG A 42 0.28 -3.44 13.69
N GLN A 43 -0.46 -2.45 13.22
CA GLN A 43 -0.65 -2.22 11.79
C GLN A 43 0.66 -1.86 11.09
N ARG A 44 1.50 -1.03 11.72
CA ARG A 44 2.82 -0.69 11.18
C ARG A 44 3.74 -1.92 11.10
N GLN A 45 3.73 -2.77 12.13
CA GLN A 45 4.51 -4.02 12.11
C GLN A 45 4.04 -4.97 11.00
N LEU A 46 2.73 -5.13 10.84
CA LEU A 46 2.16 -5.93 9.77
C LEU A 46 2.49 -5.37 8.38
N LEU A 47 2.41 -4.06 8.19
CA LEU A 47 2.74 -3.40 6.92
C LEU A 47 4.23 -3.55 6.59
N ALA A 48 5.12 -3.39 7.57
CA ALA A 48 6.55 -3.58 7.39
C ALA A 48 6.91 -5.01 6.98
N VAL A 49 6.23 -6.03 7.52
CA VAL A 49 6.47 -7.42 7.09
C VAL A 49 5.81 -7.72 5.74
N GLN A 50 4.67 -7.11 5.43
CA GLN A 50 4.01 -7.22 4.12
C GLN A 50 4.78 -6.56 2.97
N SER A 51 5.75 -5.68 3.26
CA SER A 51 6.61 -5.14 2.19
C SER A 51 7.62 -6.16 1.66
N LEU A 52 7.76 -7.32 2.31
CA LEU A 52 8.61 -8.39 1.82
C LEU A 52 8.02 -9.06 0.58
N PRO A 53 8.86 -9.50 -0.37
CA PRO A 53 8.37 -10.12 -1.61
C PRO A 53 7.57 -11.38 -1.32
N LYS A 54 6.43 -11.53 -2.00
CA LYS A 54 5.51 -12.67 -1.87
C LYS A 54 4.94 -12.87 -0.45
N VAL A 55 4.93 -11.84 0.38
CA VAL A 55 4.36 -11.88 1.74
C VAL A 55 3.07 -11.08 1.79
N GLY A 56 1.93 -11.79 1.83
CA GLY A 56 0.61 -11.20 2.08
C GLY A 56 0.30 -11.06 3.57
N PRO A 57 -0.90 -10.55 3.93
CA PRO A 57 -1.30 -10.29 5.30
C PRO A 57 -1.25 -11.53 6.21
N GLU A 58 -1.73 -12.68 5.72
CA GLU A 58 -1.73 -13.93 6.49
C GLU A 58 -0.31 -14.42 6.79
N ARG A 59 0.59 -14.37 5.80
CA ARG A 59 1.99 -14.75 5.95
C ARG A 59 2.73 -13.79 6.88
N ALA A 60 2.46 -12.49 6.78
CA ALA A 60 3.04 -11.50 7.67
C ALA A 60 2.64 -11.74 9.13
N GLU A 61 1.37 -12.06 9.37
CA GLU A 61 0.92 -12.42 10.72
C GLU A 61 1.56 -13.72 11.22
N ALA A 62 1.67 -14.75 10.38
CA ALA A 62 2.35 -16.00 10.73
C ALA A 62 3.84 -15.80 11.08
N LEU A 63 4.54 -14.99 10.29
CA LEU A 63 5.93 -14.61 10.53
C LEU A 63 6.07 -13.86 11.85
N LEU A 64 5.24 -12.84 12.10
CA LEU A 64 5.29 -12.08 13.35
C LEU A 64 4.94 -12.94 14.57
N LYS A 65 4.00 -13.88 14.45
CA LYS A 65 3.68 -14.85 15.52
C LYS A 65 4.84 -15.80 15.79
N ARG A 66 5.56 -16.26 14.76
CA ARG A 66 6.69 -17.18 14.90
C ARG A 66 7.93 -16.49 15.49
N PHE A 67 8.28 -15.32 14.98
CA PHE A 67 9.54 -14.65 15.28
C PHE A 67 9.41 -13.59 16.38
N GLY A 68 8.20 -13.12 16.68
CA GLY A 68 7.88 -12.22 17.79
C GLY A 68 8.17 -10.74 17.56
N SER A 69 8.95 -10.38 16.53
CA SER A 69 9.21 -8.97 16.18
C SER A 69 9.58 -8.81 14.71
N VAL A 70 9.38 -7.60 14.17
CA VAL A 70 9.80 -7.24 12.80
C VAL A 70 11.30 -7.48 12.62
N ARG A 71 12.13 -7.06 13.60
CA ARG A 71 13.59 -7.28 13.55
C ARG A 71 13.94 -8.75 13.36
N ARG A 72 13.32 -9.65 14.13
CA ARG A 72 13.60 -11.09 14.04
C ARG A 72 13.10 -11.71 12.72
N VAL A 73 12.03 -11.17 12.12
CA VAL A 73 11.59 -11.60 10.79
C VAL A 73 12.64 -11.25 9.73
N PHE A 74 13.19 -10.03 9.77
CA PHE A 74 14.19 -9.54 8.81
C PHE A 74 15.58 -10.13 9.01
N GLN A 75 15.83 -10.80 10.14
CA GLN A 75 17.08 -11.50 10.44
C GLN A 75 16.95 -13.02 10.31
N ALA A 76 15.75 -13.52 9.97
CA ALA A 76 15.50 -14.95 9.88
C ALA A 76 16.26 -15.57 8.71
N THR A 77 16.93 -16.68 8.98
CA THR A 77 17.61 -17.45 7.94
C THR A 77 16.61 -18.13 7.01
N LYS A 78 17.04 -18.49 5.79
CA LYS A 78 16.22 -19.25 4.84
C LYS A 78 15.61 -20.52 5.47
N ARG A 79 16.38 -21.25 6.29
CA ARG A 79 15.90 -22.47 6.98
C ARG A 79 14.81 -22.17 8.00
N GLU A 80 14.94 -21.06 8.74
CA GLU A 80 13.91 -20.65 9.70
C GLU A 80 12.63 -20.19 9.00
N LEU A 81 12.74 -19.46 7.89
CA LEU A 81 11.59 -19.03 7.07
C LEU A 81 10.81 -20.22 6.53
N LEU A 82 11.50 -21.29 6.10
CA LEU A 82 10.87 -22.54 5.64
C LEU A 82 10.13 -23.30 6.75
N SER A 83 10.48 -23.07 8.02
CA SER A 83 9.76 -23.68 9.14
C SER A 83 8.38 -23.06 9.38
N VAL A 84 8.07 -21.93 8.73
CA VAL A 84 6.79 -21.24 8.87
C VAL A 84 5.76 -21.84 7.92
N LYS A 85 4.66 -22.34 8.48
CA LYS A 85 3.54 -22.91 7.71
C LYS A 85 3.08 -21.93 6.63
N GLY A 86 3.06 -22.38 5.37
CA GLY A 86 2.62 -21.59 4.23
C GLY A 86 3.73 -20.75 3.55
N LEU A 87 4.97 -20.82 4.03
CA LEU A 87 6.16 -20.34 3.31
C LEU A 87 6.84 -21.51 2.60
N GLY A 88 6.87 -21.47 1.27
CA GLY A 88 7.62 -22.43 0.45
C GLY A 88 8.98 -21.89 0.02
N GLU A 89 9.78 -22.76 -0.62
CA GLU A 89 11.15 -22.48 -1.10
C GLU A 89 11.25 -21.17 -1.90
N LYS A 90 10.35 -20.98 -2.87
CA LYS A 90 10.31 -19.77 -3.72
C LYS A 90 10.03 -18.47 -2.96
N THR A 91 9.39 -18.56 -1.80
CA THR A 91 9.08 -17.41 -0.95
C THR A 91 10.25 -17.12 -0.03
N ALA A 92 10.77 -18.15 0.65
CA ALA A 92 11.94 -18.01 1.51
C ALA A 92 13.15 -17.49 0.71
N GLN A 93 13.41 -18.03 -0.47
CA GLN A 93 14.48 -17.56 -1.35
C GLN A 93 14.31 -16.09 -1.73
N ALA A 94 13.12 -15.68 -2.19
CA ALA A 94 12.85 -14.30 -2.58
C ALA A 94 13.03 -13.31 -1.41
N ILE A 95 12.62 -13.69 -0.20
CA ILE A 95 12.83 -12.87 1.00
C ILE A 95 14.33 -12.73 1.29
N THR A 96 15.06 -13.85 1.30
CA THR A 96 16.50 -13.85 1.63
C THR A 96 17.28 -13.03 0.60
N GLU A 97 17.02 -13.26 -0.70
CA GLU A 97 17.62 -12.51 -1.80
C GLU A 97 17.35 -11.01 -1.69
N PHE A 98 16.11 -10.62 -1.42
CA PHE A 98 15.75 -9.20 -1.23
C PHE A 98 16.49 -8.53 -0.07
N LEU A 99 16.72 -9.25 1.02
CA LEU A 99 17.40 -8.71 2.21
C LEU A 99 18.93 -8.66 2.06
N ASP A 100 19.51 -9.62 1.32
CA ASP A 100 20.95 -9.76 1.18
C ASP A 100 21.52 -9.03 -0.06
N THR A 101 20.69 -8.75 -1.06
CA THR A 101 21.12 -8.04 -2.27
C THR A 101 21.53 -6.61 -1.93
N LYS A 102 22.75 -6.23 -2.34
CA LYS A 102 23.25 -4.87 -2.17
C LYS A 102 22.32 -3.87 -2.89
N TYR A 103 22.18 -2.68 -2.31
CA TYR A 103 21.41 -1.62 -2.93
C TYR A 103 22.04 -1.24 -4.29
N PRO A 104 21.33 -1.38 -5.42
CA PRO A 104 21.92 -1.17 -6.75
C PRO A 104 22.48 0.24 -6.97
N GLY A 105 21.92 1.26 -6.31
CA GLY A 105 22.41 2.65 -6.41
C GLY A 105 23.75 2.91 -5.70
N LEU A 106 24.41 1.89 -5.14
CA LEU A 106 25.76 2.02 -4.57
C LEU A 106 26.87 1.93 -5.63
N GLU A 107 26.57 1.44 -6.83
CA GLU A 107 27.56 1.27 -7.91
C GLU A 107 27.77 2.55 -8.74
N GLU A 108 26.95 3.59 -8.50
CA GLU A 108 26.97 4.88 -9.20
C GLU A 108 27.74 5.99 -8.42
N LEU A 109 28.45 5.64 -7.35
CA LEU A 109 29.29 6.53 -6.53
C LEU A 109 30.77 6.14 -6.62
#